data_AF-A0A367IK47-F1
#
_entry.id   AF-A0A367IK47-F1
#
_cell.length_a   1.000
_cell.length_b   1.000
_cell.length_c   1.000
_cell.angle_alpha   90.00
_cell.angle_beta   90.00
_cell.angle_gamma   90.00
#
_symmetry.space_group_name_H-M   'P 1'
#
loop_
_entity.id
_entity.type
_entity.pdbx_description
1 polymer ?
#
loop_
_entity_poly.entity_id
_entity_poly.type
_entity_poly.pdbx_seq_one_letter_code
_entity_poly.pdbx_strand_id
1 'polypeptide(L)'
;GLQNVSDRVGFFYIHFVVFLFYSVSLGFTIAAFSSTPPMAAVINPFFTSILILFAGIMQPPSAMPKFWSSWMYWVDPYHYLIEGLVVNAMDSVPVHCGESDFTKIPAPPGMTCGQYMADFFNAGGSGYLGNENATGMCDYCPYKYGNEFYEERIGWSF
;
A
#
# COMPACT_ATOMS: atom_id res chain seq x y z
N GLY A 1 1.82 -13.29 4.29
CA GLY A 1 1.86 -12.23 3.28
C GLY A 1 1.01 -12.64 2.10
N LEU A 2 1.57 -13.43 1.18
CA LEU A 2 0.78 -14.03 0.10
C LEU A 2 -0.04 -15.22 0.61
N GLN A 3 -1.37 -15.15 0.43
CA GLN A 3 -2.28 -16.27 0.70
C GLN A 3 -2.09 -17.33 -0.39
N ASN A 4 -1.89 -18.60 -0.01
CA ASN A 4 -1.68 -19.70 -0.96
C ASN A 4 -3.01 -20.25 -1.50
N VAL A 5 -3.81 -19.35 -2.09
CA VAL A 5 -5.08 -19.68 -2.75
C VAL A 5 -4.87 -19.57 -4.25
N SER A 6 -5.40 -20.53 -5.01
CA SER A 6 -5.18 -20.64 -6.47
C SER A 6 -5.43 -19.32 -7.21
N ASP A 7 -6.51 -18.61 -6.86
CA ASP A 7 -6.91 -17.37 -7.53
C ASP A 7 -5.88 -16.26 -7.36
N ARG A 8 -5.38 -16.09 -6.13
CA ARG A 8 -4.38 -15.05 -5.79
C ARG A 8 -3.01 -15.34 -6.37
N VAL A 9 -2.63 -16.61 -6.44
CA VAL A 9 -1.38 -17.05 -7.08
C VAL A 9 -1.46 -16.88 -8.59
N GLY A 10 -2.60 -17.24 -9.20
CA GLY A 10 -2.84 -17.04 -10.63
C GLY A 10 -2.79 -15.57 -11.02
N PHE A 11 -3.47 -14.71 -10.27
CA PHE A 11 -3.41 -13.26 -10.46
C PHE A 11 -1.97 -12.72 -10.35
N PHE A 12 -1.27 -13.07 -9.26
CA PHE A 12 0.13 -12.68 -9.06
C PHE A 12 1.02 -13.07 -10.25
N TYR A 13 0.90 -14.31 -10.70
CA TYR A 13 1.72 -14.83 -11.79
C TYR A 13 1.46 -14.09 -13.11
N ILE A 14 0.20 -13.93 -13.50
CA ILE A 14 -0.17 -13.24 -14.74
C ILE A 14 0.28 -11.78 -14.68
N HIS A 15 0.02 -11.09 -13.56
CA HIS A 15 0.40 -9.69 -13.38
C HIS A 15 1.92 -9.50 -13.45
N PHE A 16 2.68 -10.40 -12.82
CA PHE A 16 4.13 -10.39 -12.87
C PHE A 16 4.67 -10.66 -14.28
N VAL A 17 4.10 -11.60 -15.02
CA VAL A 17 4.51 -11.90 -16.41
C VAL A 17 4.25 -10.71 -17.33
N VAL A 18 3.11 -10.03 -17.21
CA VAL A 18 2.82 -8.80 -17.98
C VAL A 18 3.86 -7.71 -17.69
N PHE A 19 4.21 -7.52 -16.41
CA PHE A 19 5.23 -6.57 -16.01
C PHE A 19 6.64 -6.94 -16.52
N LEU A 20 6.96 -8.23 -16.61
CA LEU A 20 8.22 -8.69 -17.22
C LEU A 20 8.29 -8.35 -18.71
N PHE A 21 7.21 -8.56 -19.46
CA PHE A 21 7.16 -8.15 -20.88
C PHE A 21 7.39 -6.64 -21.03
N TYR A 22 6.77 -5.82 -20.17
CA TYR A 22 7.03 -4.39 -20.12
C TYR A 22 8.52 -4.10 -19.85
N SER A 23 9.09 -4.70 -18.81
CA SER A 23 10.48 -4.47 -18.41
C SER A 23 11.48 -4.81 -19.52
N VAL A 24 11.25 -5.92 -20.23
CA VAL A 24 12.06 -6.34 -21.38
C VAL A 24 11.90 -5.36 -22.55
N SER A 25 10.68 -4.89 -22.84
CA SER A 25 10.42 -3.92 -23.90
C SER A 25 11.10 -2.57 -23.65
N LEU A 26 11.11 -2.11 -22.39
CA LEU A 26 11.83 -0.90 -21.98
C LEU A 26 13.34 -1.08 -22.12
N GLY A 27 13.88 -2.23 -21.70
CA GLY A 27 15.29 -2.56 -21.89
C GLY A 27 15.71 -2.55 -23.36
N PHE A 28 14.92 -3.14 -24.26
CA PHE A 28 15.18 -3.09 -25.70
C PHE A 28 15.10 -1.68 -26.28
N THR A 29 14.16 -0.86 -25.80
CA THR A 29 14.03 0.54 -26.22
C THR A 29 15.28 1.33 -25.84
N ILE A 30 15.77 1.17 -24.62
CA ILE A 30 16.99 1.84 -24.14
C ILE A 30 18.23 1.35 -24.90
N ALA A 31 18.29 0.05 -25.20
CA ALA A 31 19.36 -0.52 -26.02
C ALA A 31 19.36 0.06 -27.44
N ALA A 32 18.18 0.29 -28.04
CA ALA A 32 18.06 0.88 -29.39
C ALA A 32 18.53 2.34 -29.45
N PHE A 33 18.35 3.11 -28.37
CA PHE A 33 18.85 4.50 -28.28
C PHE A 33 20.33 4.60 -27.93
N SER A 34 20.93 3.52 -27.40
CA SER A 34 22.30 3.54 -26.89
C SER A 34 23.29 3.10 -27.97
N SER A 35 24.30 3.93 -28.23
CA SER A 35 25.37 3.60 -29.18
C SER A 35 26.39 2.59 -28.63
N THR A 36 26.46 2.43 -27.30
CA THR A 36 27.38 1.51 -26.63
C THR A 36 26.71 0.81 -25.43
N PRO A 37 27.10 -0.45 -25.11
CA PRO A 37 26.55 -1.17 -23.97
C PRO A 37 26.73 -0.48 -22.60
N PRO A 38 27.87 0.17 -22.28
CA PRO A 38 28.05 0.88 -21.02
C PRO A 38 27.07 2.05 -20.86
N MET A 39 26.74 2.74 -21.96
CA MET A 39 25.78 3.85 -21.95
C MET A 39 24.38 3.33 -21.57
N ALA A 40 23.94 2.23 -22.18
CA ALA A 40 22.65 1.60 -21.85
C ALA A 40 22.57 1.19 -20.37
N ALA A 41 23.66 0.66 -19.82
CA ALA A 41 23.74 0.23 -18.42
C ALA A 41 23.60 1.39 -17.42
N VAL A 42 23.95 2.62 -17.80
CA VAL A 42 23.78 3.82 -16.95
C VAL A 42 22.39 4.45 -17.16
N ILE A 43 21.88 4.44 -18.39
CA ILE A 43 20.57 5.03 -18.72
C ILE A 43 19.41 4.22 -18.12
N ASN A 44 19.49 2.89 -18.15
CA ASN A 44 18.43 2.02 -17.64
C ASN A 44 18.05 2.28 -16.18
N PRO A 45 18.99 2.23 -15.20
CA PRO A 45 18.65 2.49 -13.81
C PRO A 45 18.17 3.93 -13.57
N PHE A 46 18.59 4.91 -14.38
CA PHE A 46 18.09 6.28 -14.27
C PHE A 46 16.58 6.35 -14.53
N PHE A 47 16.12 5.81 -15.67
CA PHE A 47 14.69 5.78 -15.98
C PHE A 47 13.90 4.91 -15.02
N THR A 48 14.39 3.71 -14.69
CA THR A 48 13.74 2.83 -13.72
C THR A 48 13.59 3.49 -12.35
N SER A 49 14.60 4.24 -11.89
CA SER A 49 14.53 4.94 -10.60
C SER A 49 13.47 6.04 -10.59
N ILE A 50 13.36 6.80 -11.68
CA ILE A 50 12.32 7.83 -11.82
C ILE A 50 10.93 7.20 -11.75
N LEU A 51 10.71 6.11 -12.47
CA LEU A 51 9.43 5.39 -12.44
C LEU A 51 9.10 4.91 -11.02
N ILE A 52 10.01 4.19 -10.36
CA ILE A 52 9.80 3.69 -8.99
C ILE A 52 9.48 4.81 -7.98
N LEU A 53 10.09 5.99 -8.12
CA LEU A 53 9.81 7.13 -7.24
C LEU A 53 8.36 7.62 -7.36
N PHE A 54 7.76 7.53 -8.54
CA PHE A 54 6.40 7.96 -8.81
C PHE A 54 5.36 6.82 -8.73
N ALA A 55 5.76 5.61 -8.37
CA ALA A 55 4.89 4.44 -8.28
C ALA A 55 3.85 4.49 -7.13
N GLY A 56 3.90 5.49 -6.26
CA GLY A 56 2.87 5.75 -5.23
C GLY A 56 3.06 5.09 -3.88
N ILE A 57 3.93 4.07 -3.75
CA ILE A 57 4.10 3.35 -2.47
C ILE A 57 4.94 4.11 -1.45
N MET A 58 6.01 4.77 -1.91
CA MET A 58 6.89 5.56 -1.03
C MET A 58 6.30 6.96 -0.77
N GLN A 59 5.62 7.50 -1.77
CA GLN A 59 4.95 8.78 -1.71
C GLN A 59 3.52 8.62 -2.24
N PRO A 60 2.50 8.68 -1.37
CA PRO A 60 1.13 8.60 -1.82
C PRO A 60 0.81 9.79 -2.75
N PRO A 61 -0.17 9.65 -3.67
CA PRO A 61 -0.56 10.71 -4.61
C PRO A 61 -0.86 12.05 -3.95
N SER A 62 -1.40 12.03 -2.71
CA SER A 62 -1.71 13.21 -1.91
C SER A 62 -0.47 14.01 -1.48
N ALA A 63 0.69 13.36 -1.35
CA ALA A 63 1.95 13.99 -0.98
C ALA A 63 2.78 14.46 -2.20
N MET A 64 2.44 13.98 -3.40
CA MET A 64 3.16 14.34 -4.63
C MET A 64 2.75 15.74 -5.15
N PRO A 65 3.66 16.48 -5.79
CA PRO A 65 3.29 17.72 -6.48
C PRO A 65 2.19 17.46 -7.52
N LYS A 66 1.17 18.32 -7.56
CA LYS A 66 -0.02 18.16 -8.42
C LYS A 66 0.31 17.86 -9.89
N PHE A 67 1.39 18.44 -10.41
CA PHE A 67 1.87 18.16 -11.76
C PHE A 67 2.12 16.66 -11.96
N TRP A 68 2.97 16.02 -11.16
CA TRP A 68 3.33 14.62 -11.34
C TRP A 68 2.20 13.65 -10.95
N SER A 69 1.44 13.98 -9.89
CA SER A 69 0.30 13.16 -9.47
C SER A 69 -0.80 13.05 -10.54
N SER A 70 -0.97 14.08 -11.39
CA SER A 70 -2.06 14.10 -12.38
C SER A 70 -1.79 13.23 -13.61
N TRP A 71 -0.53 12.95 -13.94
CA TRP A 71 -0.19 12.22 -15.18
C TRP A 71 0.85 11.13 -14.97
N MET A 72 1.99 11.44 -14.35
CA MET A 72 3.10 10.49 -14.21
C MET A 72 2.69 9.29 -13.38
N TYR A 73 1.95 9.53 -12.30
CA TYR A 73 1.37 8.47 -11.47
C TYR A 73 0.56 7.45 -12.28
N TRP A 74 -0.27 7.93 -13.21
CA TRP A 74 -1.15 7.07 -14.03
C TRP A 74 -0.46 6.45 -15.24
N VAL A 75 0.64 7.03 -15.71
CA VAL A 75 1.42 6.51 -16.84
C VAL A 75 2.41 5.44 -16.39
N ASP A 76 2.86 5.51 -15.14
CA ASP A 76 3.87 4.60 -14.60
C ASP A 76 3.34 3.15 -14.42
N PRO A 77 3.90 2.16 -15.14
CA PRO A 77 3.52 0.75 -14.96
C PRO A 77 3.95 0.17 -13.61
N TYR A 78 4.91 0.77 -12.91
CA TYR A 78 5.25 0.34 -11.55
C TYR A 78 4.13 0.64 -10.57
N HIS A 79 3.36 1.72 -10.76
CA HIS A 79 2.16 1.99 -9.96
C HIS A 79 1.18 0.81 -10.02
N TYR A 80 0.80 0.37 -11.22
CA TYR A 80 -0.15 -0.74 -11.40
C TYR A 80 0.40 -2.09 -10.92
N LEU A 81 1.71 -2.32 -11.06
CA LEU A 81 2.34 -3.51 -10.49
C LEU A 81 2.15 -3.54 -8.98
N ILE A 82 2.54 -2.46 -8.30
CA ILE A 82 2.50 -2.40 -6.85
C ILE A 82 1.07 -2.42 -6.33
N GLU A 83 0.17 -1.67 -6.95
CA GLU A 83 -1.25 -1.68 -6.62
C GLU A 83 -1.84 -3.09 -6.68
N GLY A 84 -1.67 -3.79 -7.80
CA GLY A 84 -2.15 -5.17 -7.93
C GLY A 84 -1.53 -6.12 -6.91
N LEU A 85 -0.23 -5.97 -6.62
CA LEU A 85 0.45 -6.81 -5.62
C LEU A 85 -0.05 -6.57 -4.20
N VAL A 86 -0.20 -5.30 -3.81
CA VAL A 86 -0.67 -4.90 -2.47
C VAL A 86 -2.10 -5.35 -2.25
N VAL A 87 -3.00 -5.09 -3.21
CA VAL A 87 -4.40 -5.50 -3.14
C VAL A 87 -4.50 -7.02 -3.06
N ASN A 88 -3.82 -7.76 -3.94
CA ASN A 88 -3.86 -9.23 -3.91
C ASN A 88 -3.34 -9.84 -2.59
N ALA A 89 -2.34 -9.20 -1.97
CA ALA A 89 -1.76 -9.67 -0.72
C ALA A 89 -2.59 -9.30 0.51
N MET A 90 -3.19 -8.11 0.55
CA MET A 90 -3.84 -7.55 1.73
C MET A 90 -5.35 -7.66 1.72
N ASP A 91 -5.95 -7.89 0.54
CA ASP A 91 -7.40 -8.04 0.42
C ASP A 91 -7.91 -9.15 1.34
N SER A 92 -8.97 -8.84 2.07
CA SER A 92 -9.65 -9.71 3.05
C SER A 92 -8.73 -10.37 4.09
N VAL A 93 -7.55 -9.83 4.36
CA VAL A 93 -6.64 -10.37 5.39
C VAL A 93 -6.98 -9.74 6.74
N PRO A 94 -7.35 -10.53 7.77
CA PRO A 94 -7.60 -10.00 9.10
C PRO A 94 -6.29 -9.49 9.73
N VAL A 95 -6.33 -8.29 10.28
CA VAL A 95 -5.18 -7.69 10.97
C VAL A 95 -5.27 -8.02 12.45
N HIS A 96 -4.19 -8.59 12.99
CA HIS A 96 -4.03 -8.86 14.42
C HIS A 96 -2.87 -8.03 14.96
N CYS A 97 -3.17 -6.90 15.58
CA CYS A 97 -2.19 -6.05 16.26
C CYS A 97 -1.55 -6.80 17.44
N GLY A 98 -0.21 -6.76 17.51
CA GLY A 98 0.54 -7.15 18.70
C GLY A 98 0.62 -6.04 19.75
N GLU A 99 1.24 -6.32 20.89
CA GLU A 99 1.39 -5.35 21.99
C GLU A 99 2.09 -4.04 21.57
N SER A 100 3.03 -4.11 20.61
CA SER A 100 3.74 -2.96 20.05
C SER A 100 2.96 -2.18 19.01
N ASP A 101 1.94 -2.79 18.40
CA ASP A 101 1.19 -2.20 17.28
C ASP A 101 -0.06 -1.46 17.77
N PHE A 102 -0.46 -1.70 19.02
CA PHE A 102 -1.52 -0.95 19.66
C PHE A 102 -1.12 0.50 19.89
N THR A 103 -1.93 1.40 19.36
CA THR A 103 -1.87 2.82 19.72
C THR A 103 -2.51 2.99 21.09
N LYS A 104 -1.72 3.47 22.05
CA LYS A 104 -2.20 3.72 23.41
C LYS A 104 -2.96 5.04 23.46
N ILE A 105 -4.26 4.99 23.74
CA ILE A 105 -5.12 6.17 23.83
C ILE A 105 -5.53 6.37 25.30
N PRO A 106 -5.31 7.56 25.89
CA PRO A 106 -5.74 7.82 27.26
C PRO A 106 -7.25 8.03 27.32
N ALA A 107 -7.97 7.17 28.05
CA ALA A 107 -9.39 7.34 28.34
C ALA A 107 -9.62 8.29 29.52
N PRO A 108 -10.66 9.16 29.47
CA PRO A 108 -11.06 9.99 30.60
C PRO A 108 -11.38 9.15 31.86
N PRO A 109 -11.13 9.69 33.07
CA PRO A 109 -11.43 8.99 34.31
C PRO A 109 -12.93 8.72 34.45
N GLY A 110 -13.29 7.46 34.74
CA GLY A 110 -14.68 7.03 34.93
C GLY A 110 -15.37 6.47 33.67
N MET A 111 -14.68 6.42 32.52
CA MET A 111 -15.17 5.78 31.30
C MET A 111 -14.30 4.57 30.93
N THR A 112 -14.94 3.56 30.34
CA THR A 112 -14.23 2.41 29.73
C THR A 112 -13.78 2.77 28.31
N CYS A 113 -12.75 2.08 27.81
CA CYS A 113 -12.27 2.26 26.44
C CYS A 113 -13.37 2.05 25.39
N GLY A 114 -14.23 1.04 25.59
CA GLY A 114 -15.37 0.78 24.73
C GLY A 114 -16.37 1.93 24.71
N GLN A 115 -16.69 2.52 25.86
CA GLN A 115 -17.59 3.69 25.94
C GLN A 115 -16.97 4.93 25.32
N TYR A 116 -15.68 5.17 25.54
CA TYR A 116 -14.98 6.34 25.00
C TYR A 116 -14.87 6.28 23.47
N MET A 117 -14.60 5.11 22.90
CA MET A 117 -14.46 4.94 21.44
C MET A 117 -15.76 4.57 20.73
N ALA A 118 -16.88 4.38 21.43
CA ALA A 118 -18.17 4.07 20.83
C ALA A 118 -18.60 5.12 19.80
N ASP A 119 -18.45 6.41 20.12
CA ASP A 119 -18.79 7.51 19.22
C ASP A 119 -17.89 7.52 17.97
N PHE A 120 -16.61 7.15 18.12
CA PHE A 120 -15.67 7.05 17.00
C PHE A 120 -16.04 5.91 16.05
N PHE A 121 -16.35 4.73 16.57
CA PHE A 121 -16.81 3.61 15.74
C PHE A 121 -18.18 3.89 15.09
N ASN A 122 -19.08 4.58 15.80
CA ASN A 122 -20.37 5.02 15.25
C ASN A 122 -20.23 6.08 14.15
N ALA A 123 -19.17 6.90 14.20
CA ALA A 123 -18.85 7.88 13.17
C ALA A 123 -18.19 7.26 11.91
N GLY A 124 -18.00 5.93 11.88
CA GLY A 124 -17.37 5.22 10.77
C GLY A 124 -15.85 5.03 10.92
N GLY A 125 -15.31 5.18 12.12
CA GLY A 125 -13.91 4.84 12.39
C GLY A 125 -13.65 3.34 12.20
N SER A 126 -12.59 3.01 11.47
CA SER A 126 -12.10 1.65 11.25
C SER A 126 -11.32 1.12 12.46
N GLY A 127 -10.97 -0.17 12.44
CA GLY A 127 -10.17 -0.78 13.50
C GLY A 127 -10.95 -1.44 14.63
N TYR A 128 -10.24 -1.74 15.72
CA TYR A 128 -10.80 -2.44 16.89
C TYR A 128 -10.00 -2.18 18.17
N LEU A 129 -10.63 -2.44 19.30
CA LEU A 129 -10.01 -2.37 20.63
C LEU A 129 -9.46 -3.73 21.06
N GLY A 130 -8.24 -3.76 21.59
CA GLY A 130 -7.69 -4.96 22.21
C GLY A 130 -8.40 -5.33 23.52
N ASN A 131 -8.81 -4.32 24.30
CA ASN A 131 -9.57 -4.51 25.54
C ASN A 131 -10.58 -3.37 25.76
N GLU A 132 -11.87 -3.67 25.62
CA GLU A 132 -12.96 -2.70 25.78
C GLU A 132 -13.18 -2.28 27.24
N ASN A 133 -12.82 -3.13 28.20
CA ASN A 133 -13.03 -2.92 29.64
C ASN A 133 -11.85 -2.21 30.32
N ALA A 134 -10.77 -1.95 29.60
CA ALA A 134 -9.64 -1.21 30.15
C ALA A 134 -10.05 0.22 30.53
N THR A 135 -9.43 0.74 31.59
CA THR A 135 -9.60 2.12 32.07
C THR A 135 -8.24 2.78 32.12
N GLY A 136 -8.15 4.04 31.69
CA GLY A 136 -6.89 4.78 31.66
C GLY A 136 -6.16 4.67 30.33
N MET A 137 -5.54 3.54 30.01
CA MET A 137 -4.84 3.35 28.72
C MET A 137 -5.55 2.30 27.86
N CYS A 138 -6.03 2.73 26.70
CA CYS A 138 -6.74 1.90 25.73
C CYS A 138 -5.82 1.44 24.63
N ASP A 139 -5.92 0.16 24.30
CA ASP A 139 -5.17 -0.46 23.22
C ASP A 139 -6.01 -0.44 21.95
N TYR A 140 -5.72 0.52 21.06
CA TYR A 140 -6.44 0.70 19.81
C TYR A 140 -5.63 0.21 18.61
N CYS A 141 -6.22 -0.65 17.81
CA CYS A 141 -5.69 -1.10 16.53
C CYS A 141 -6.41 -0.36 15.40
N PRO A 142 -5.70 0.40 14.55
CA PRO A 142 -6.32 1.24 13.53
C PRO A 142 -6.94 0.46 12.36
N TYR A 143 -6.54 -0.80 12.15
CA TYR A 143 -7.03 -1.59 11.02
C TYR A 143 -7.59 -2.92 11.52
N LYS A 144 -8.77 -3.30 11.01
CA LYS A 144 -9.39 -4.60 11.24
C LYS A 144 -9.05 -5.56 10.10
N TYR A 145 -8.99 -5.04 8.87
CA TYR A 145 -8.66 -5.77 7.66
C TYR A 145 -7.59 -5.03 6.86
N GLY A 146 -6.85 -5.77 6.04
CA GLY A 146 -5.80 -5.20 5.20
C GLY A 146 -6.29 -4.23 4.13
N ASN A 147 -7.58 -4.26 3.76
CA ASN A 147 -8.14 -3.32 2.78
C ASN A 147 -8.21 -1.88 3.29
N GLU A 148 -8.55 -1.71 4.57
CA GLU A 148 -8.61 -0.41 5.23
C GLU A 148 -7.27 0.33 5.13
N PHE A 149 -6.14 -0.40 5.12
CA PHE A 149 -4.81 0.21 4.94
C PHE A 149 -4.65 0.90 3.59
N TYR A 150 -4.95 0.24 2.47
CA TYR A 150 -4.74 0.84 1.16
C TYR A 150 -5.84 1.85 0.79
N GLU A 151 -7.05 1.69 1.33
CA GLU A 151 -8.14 2.65 1.18
C GLU A 151 -7.83 3.96 1.90
N GLU A 152 -7.45 3.91 3.18
CA GLU A 152 -7.27 5.11 4.00
C GLU A 152 -5.90 5.79 3.82
N ARG A 153 -4.82 5.01 3.65
CA ARG A 153 -3.47 5.58 3.55
C ARG A 153 -3.07 5.93 2.13
N ILE A 154 -3.48 5.12 1.15
CA ILE A 154 -3.04 5.26 -0.25
C ILE A 154 -4.15 5.89 -1.11
N GLY A 155 -5.42 5.64 -0.76
CA GLY A 155 -6.58 6.16 -1.49
C GLY A 155 -7.04 5.25 -2.63
N TRP A 156 -6.70 3.96 -2.58
CA TRP A 156 -7.16 2.98 -3.56
C TRP A 156 -8.49 2.36 -3.09
N SER A 157 -9.52 2.39 -3.93
CA SER A 157 -10.82 1.76 -3.64
C SER A 157 -11.25 0.87 -4.80
N PHE A 158 -11.64 -0.38 -4.52
CA PHE A 158 -12.05 -1.38 -5.52
C PHE A 158 -13.40 -2.00 -5.19
#